data_AF-A7GL08-F1
#
_entry.id   AF-A7GL08-F1
#
_cell.length_a   1.000
_cell.length_b   1.000
_cell.length_c   1.000
_cell.angle_alpha   90.00
_cell.angle_beta   90.00
_cell.angle_gamma   90.00
#
_symmetry.space_group_name_H-M   'P 1'
#
loop_
_entity.id
_entity.type
_entity.pdbx_description
1 polymer ?
#
loop_
_entity_poly.entity_id
_entity_poly.type
_entity_poly.pdbx_seq_one_letter_code
_entity_poly.pdbx_strand_id
1 'polypeptide(L)'
;MLKRLMKLSPYQYTKSTTDGDIFVGKLYGEDVILKDVKVDEITYSKRTREEAEQLRKEFDRSVRKDFLKSLVNDPVKLAEPKNAGISDGDIELMKRGKPPIGWQVHHNLPLDDGGTNAFENLTLIQNHPYHKAITNTQRTLTKGL
;
A
#
# COMPACT_ATOMS: atom_id res chain seq x y z
N MET A 1 -16.05 -15.94 -30.25
CA MET A 1 -15.60 -14.57 -29.92
C MET A 1 -14.51 -14.69 -28.87
N LEU A 2 -13.24 -14.65 -29.29
CA LEU A 2 -12.09 -14.83 -28.41
C LEU A 2 -12.02 -13.63 -27.44
N LYS A 3 -12.33 -13.83 -26.16
CA LYS A 3 -12.06 -12.82 -25.13
C LYS A 3 -10.55 -12.65 -25.07
N ARG A 4 -10.05 -11.59 -25.70
CA ARG A 4 -8.68 -11.12 -25.57
C ARG A 4 -8.45 -10.91 -24.07
N LEU A 5 -7.71 -11.82 -23.43
CA LEU A 5 -7.07 -11.57 -22.14
C LEU A 5 -6.22 -10.33 -22.35
N MET A 6 -6.77 -9.15 -22.08
CA MET A 6 -5.96 -7.95 -21.90
C MET A 6 -5.13 -8.27 -20.67
N LYS A 7 -3.89 -8.72 -20.89
CA LYS A 7 -2.82 -8.54 -19.91
C LYS A 7 -2.86 -7.05 -19.60
N LEU A 8 -3.48 -6.69 -18.47
CA LEU A 8 -3.41 -5.33 -17.94
C LEU A 8 -1.96 -5.17 -17.52
N SER A 9 -1.18 -4.69 -18.46
CA SER A 9 0.25 -4.52 -18.35
C SER A 9 0.50 -3.50 -17.25
N PRO A 10 1.21 -3.83 -16.15
CA PRO A 10 1.50 -2.87 -15.07
C PRO A 10 2.21 -1.61 -15.60
N TYR A 11 2.84 -1.71 -16.77
CA TYR A 11 3.52 -0.65 -17.50
C TYR A 11 2.64 0.53 -17.93
N GLN A 12 1.30 0.45 -17.82
CA GLN A 12 0.44 1.62 -18.03
C GLN A 12 0.47 2.60 -16.85
N TYR A 13 0.86 2.13 -15.67
CA TYR A 13 0.98 2.93 -14.44
C TYR A 13 2.42 3.16 -14.04
N THR A 14 3.39 2.75 -14.86
CA THR A 14 4.79 3.10 -14.70
C THR A 14 5.23 4.00 -15.83
N LYS A 15 6.09 4.96 -15.52
CA LYS A 15 6.82 5.73 -16.52
C LYS A 15 8.30 5.60 -16.19
N SER A 16 9.09 5.06 -17.11
CA SER A 16 10.54 5.04 -16.94
C SER A 16 11.07 6.47 -17.09
N THR A 17 11.87 6.92 -16.13
CA THR A 17 12.57 8.20 -16.16
C THR A 17 14.08 7.97 -16.08
N THR A 18 14.88 9.04 -16.26
CA THR A 18 16.34 8.97 -16.07
C THR A 18 16.74 8.59 -14.65
N ASP A 19 15.84 8.78 -13.69
CA ASP A 19 16.09 8.58 -12.25
C ASP A 19 15.44 7.28 -11.71
N GLY A 20 14.91 6.43 -12.61
CA GLY A 20 14.21 5.19 -12.26
C GLY A 20 12.73 5.18 -12.70
N ASP A 21 12.05 4.06 -12.45
CA ASP A 21 10.62 3.92 -12.74
C ASP A 21 9.78 4.69 -11.71
N ILE A 22 8.87 5.54 -12.20
CA ILE A 22 7.88 6.23 -11.36
C ILE A 22 6.51 5.56 -11.50
N PHE A 23 5.77 5.48 -10.40
CA PHE A 23 4.36 5.10 -10.45
C PHE A 23 3.49 6.33 -10.72
N VAL A 24 2.55 6.20 -11.65
CA VAL A 24 1.58 7.25 -12.02
C VAL A 24 0.17 6.68 -11.88
N GLY A 25 -0.46 6.97 -10.74
CA GLY A 25 -1.86 6.63 -10.48
C GLY A 25 -2.81 7.77 -10.86
N LYS A 26 -4.11 7.52 -10.78
CA LYS A 26 -5.14 8.57 -10.97
C LYS A 26 -5.99 8.79 -9.72
N LEU A 27 -6.21 10.06 -9.38
CA LEU A 27 -7.11 10.49 -8.31
C LEU A 27 -7.96 11.67 -8.79
N TYR A 28 -9.28 11.49 -8.80
CA TYR A 28 -10.24 12.49 -9.32
C TYR A 28 -9.97 12.94 -10.77
N GLY A 29 -9.42 12.04 -11.60
CA GLY A 29 -9.08 12.32 -12.99
C GLY A 29 -7.64 12.83 -13.19
N GLU A 30 -7.03 13.37 -12.14
CA GLU A 30 -5.68 13.93 -12.16
C GLU A 30 -4.62 12.86 -11.91
N ASP A 31 -3.43 13.08 -12.48
CA ASP A 31 -2.27 12.21 -12.26
C ASP A 31 -1.67 12.45 -10.88
N VAL A 32 -1.39 11.35 -10.17
CA VAL A 32 -0.68 11.36 -8.89
C VAL A 32 0.62 10.58 -9.09
N ILE A 33 1.74 11.30 -8.98
CA ILE A 33 3.07 10.75 -9.18
C ILE A 33 3.64 10.31 -7.83
N LEU A 34 4.07 9.06 -7.75
CA LEU A 34 4.82 8.53 -6.62
C LEU A 34 6.19 8.08 -7.12
N LYS A 35 7.24 8.63 -6.51
CA LYS A 35 8.62 8.16 -6.70
C LYS A 35 8.86 6.93 -5.83
N ASP A 36 9.84 6.13 -6.20
CA ASP A 36 10.32 4.98 -5.41
C ASP A 36 9.25 3.92 -5.11
N VAL A 37 8.26 3.78 -6.00
CA VAL A 37 7.26 2.72 -5.93
C VAL A 37 7.64 1.62 -6.90
N LYS A 38 7.95 0.44 -6.33
CA LYS A 38 8.17 -0.77 -7.13
C LYS A 38 6.84 -1.31 -7.63
N VAL A 39 6.78 -1.65 -8.92
CA VAL A 39 5.63 -2.32 -9.53
C VAL A 39 6.08 -3.68 -10.03
N ASP A 40 5.42 -4.73 -9.55
CA ASP A 40 5.72 -6.12 -9.89
C ASP A 40 4.55 -6.78 -10.61
N GLU A 41 4.86 -7.69 -11.54
CA GLU A 41 3.88 -8.64 -12.07
C GLU A 41 3.63 -9.75 -11.04
N ILE A 42 2.36 -10.06 -10.80
CA ILE A 42 1.96 -11.11 -9.85
C ILE A 42 1.08 -12.16 -10.55
N THR A 43 1.10 -13.37 -10.02
CA THR A 43 0.05 -14.35 -10.29
C THR A 43 -1.18 -13.96 -9.49
N TYR A 44 -2.24 -13.50 -10.17
CA TYR A 44 -3.48 -13.12 -9.51
C TYR A 44 -4.17 -14.33 -8.88
N SER A 45 -4.52 -14.23 -7.59
CA SER A 45 -5.31 -15.22 -6.87
C SER A 45 -6.30 -14.51 -5.98
N LYS A 46 -7.58 -14.84 -6.14
CA LYS A 46 -8.66 -14.25 -5.36
C LYS A 46 -9.03 -15.16 -4.20
N ARG A 47 -8.90 -14.66 -2.97
CA ARG A 47 -9.35 -15.38 -1.77
C ARG A 47 -10.86 -15.40 -1.69
N THR A 48 -11.37 -16.37 -0.93
CA THR A 48 -12.75 -16.30 -0.47
C THR A 48 -12.93 -15.09 0.45
N ARG A 49 -14.17 -14.61 0.55
CA ARG A 49 -14.49 -13.48 1.42
C ARG A 49 -14.19 -13.82 2.88
N GLU A 50 -14.49 -15.05 3.28
CA GLU A 50 -14.31 -15.55 4.64
C GLU A 50 -12.84 -15.56 5.04
N GLU A 51 -11.94 -16.04 4.18
CA GLU A 51 -10.49 -16.01 4.42
C GLU A 51 -9.96 -14.58 4.52
N ALA A 52 -10.37 -13.70 3.62
CA ALA A 52 -9.97 -12.29 3.64
C ALA A 52 -10.45 -11.58 4.93
N GLU A 53 -11.67 -11.87 5.38
CA GLU A 53 -12.21 -11.32 6.62
C GLU A 53 -11.46 -11.82 7.87
N GLN A 54 -11.01 -13.08 7.89
CA GLN A 54 -10.18 -13.60 8.98
C GLN A 54 -8.84 -12.87 9.07
N LEU A 55 -8.16 -12.68 7.93
CA LEU A 55 -6.91 -11.92 7.86
C LEU A 55 -7.12 -10.45 8.25
N ARG A 56 -8.25 -9.83 7.84
CA ARG A 56 -8.58 -8.46 8.24
C ARG A 56 -8.78 -8.33 9.75
N LYS A 57 -9.48 -9.29 10.39
CA LYS A 57 -9.66 -9.30 11.85
C LYS A 57 -8.34 -9.40 12.59
N GLU A 58 -7.43 -10.24 12.11
CA GLU A 58 -6.08 -10.33 12.67
C GLU A 58 -5.33 -9.00 12.52
N PHE A 59 -5.40 -8.39 11.34
CA PHE A 59 -4.77 -7.11 11.05
C PHE A 59 -5.22 -6.02 12.01
N ASP A 60 -6.53 -5.88 12.18
CA ASP A 60 -7.14 -4.85 13.03
C ASP A 60 -6.87 -5.08 14.53
N ARG A 61 -6.71 -6.35 14.95
CA ARG A 61 -6.48 -6.74 16.34
C ARG A 61 -5.05 -6.48 16.82
N SER A 62 -4.05 -6.81 15.99
CA SER A 62 -2.64 -6.77 16.42
C SER A 62 -1.67 -6.30 15.36
N VAL A 63 -1.74 -6.81 14.13
CA VAL A 63 -0.69 -6.59 13.13
C VAL A 63 -0.48 -5.10 12.86
N ARG A 64 -1.56 -4.32 12.69
CA ARG A 64 -1.44 -2.88 12.42
C ARG A 64 -0.70 -2.14 13.53
N LYS A 65 -1.04 -2.39 14.79
CA LYS A 65 -0.40 -1.70 15.93
C LYS A 65 1.04 -2.15 16.12
N ASP A 66 1.33 -3.43 15.87
CA ASP A 66 2.66 -4.00 16.04
C ASP A 66 3.60 -3.52 14.92
N PHE A 67 3.10 -3.42 13.69
CA PHE A 67 3.81 -2.80 12.58
C PHE A 67 4.19 -1.35 12.88
N LEU A 68 3.23 -0.52 13.31
CA LEU A 68 3.48 0.89 13.65
C LEU A 68 4.53 1.04 14.75
N LYS A 69 4.46 0.21 15.80
CA LYS A 69 5.48 0.19 16.87
C LYS A 69 6.85 -0.22 16.35
N SER A 70 6.91 -1.17 15.42
CA SER A 70 8.17 -1.64 14.85
C SER A 70 8.93 -0.55 14.08
N LEU A 71 8.22 0.43 13.51
CA LEU A 71 8.82 1.56 12.78
C LEU A 71 9.45 2.60 13.71
N VAL A 72 8.96 2.72 14.95
CA VAL A 72 9.35 3.82 15.86
C VAL A 72 10.16 3.37 17.07
N ASN A 73 10.20 2.07 17.34
CA ASN A 73 11.01 1.48 18.41
C ASN A 73 12.42 1.10 17.95
N ASP A 74 12.70 1.16 16.65
CA ASP A 74 14.01 0.96 16.06
C ASP A 74 14.55 2.32 15.58
N PRO A 75 15.67 2.83 16.15
CA PRO A 75 16.23 4.12 15.76
C PRO A 75 16.58 4.23 14.27
N VAL A 76 16.94 3.11 13.62
CA VAL A 76 17.27 3.09 12.19
C VAL A 76 16.00 3.30 11.37
N LYS A 77 14.91 2.60 11.73
CA LYS A 77 13.62 2.72 11.03
C LYS A 77 12.93 4.05 11.31
N LEU A 78 13.11 4.61 12.52
CA LEU A 78 12.50 5.88 12.92
C LEU A 78 12.94 7.06 12.04
N ALA A 79 14.14 6.99 11.45
CA ALA A 79 14.65 8.04 10.56
C ALA A 79 13.72 8.25 9.35
N GLU A 80 13.14 7.19 8.78
CA GLU A 80 12.28 7.27 7.60
C GLU A 80 10.97 8.06 7.85
N PRO A 81 10.13 7.72 8.86
CA PRO A 81 8.97 8.53 9.23
C PRO A 81 9.31 10.00 9.48
N LYS A 82 10.43 10.30 10.15
CA LYS A 82 10.86 11.68 10.43
C LYS A 82 11.22 12.43 9.15
N ASN A 83 11.98 11.81 8.26
CA ASN A 83 12.33 12.38 6.96
C ASN A 83 11.08 12.59 6.08
N ALA A 84 10.06 11.76 6.25
CA ALA A 84 8.78 11.91 5.58
C ALA A 84 7.85 12.97 6.21
N GLY A 85 8.30 13.67 7.25
CA GLY A 85 7.58 14.77 7.89
C GLY A 85 6.56 14.35 8.97
N ILE A 86 6.63 13.11 9.47
CA ILE A 86 5.79 12.68 10.60
C ILE A 86 6.29 13.40 11.87
N SER A 87 5.37 14.12 12.52
CA SER A 87 5.67 14.93 13.71
C SER A 87 6.02 14.07 14.93
N ASP A 88 6.78 14.59 15.89
CA ASP A 88 7.06 13.85 17.13
C ASP A 88 5.77 13.47 17.89
N GLY A 89 4.72 14.30 17.83
CA GLY A 89 3.41 13.97 18.39
C GLY A 89 2.74 12.77 17.72
N ASP A 90 2.89 12.65 16.39
CA ASP A 90 2.43 11.48 15.65
C ASP A 90 3.30 10.25 15.90
N ILE A 91 4.61 10.43 16.12
CA ILE A 91 5.48 9.33 16.57
C ILE A 91 5.00 8.77 17.92
N GLU A 92 4.54 9.62 18.84
CA GLU A 92 3.92 9.17 20.10
C GLU A 92 2.57 8.45 19.90
N LEU A 93 1.82 8.76 18.84
CA LEU A 93 0.67 7.95 18.43
C LEU A 93 1.12 6.56 17.95
N MET A 94 2.15 6.50 17.11
CA MET A 94 2.70 5.26 16.57
C MET A 94 3.25 4.33 17.66
N LYS A 95 3.93 4.88 18.68
CA LYS A 95 4.39 4.11 19.85
C LYS A 95 3.23 3.44 20.60
N ARG A 96 2.05 4.05 20.57
CA ARG A 96 0.80 3.49 21.11
C ARG A 96 0.06 2.58 20.13
N GLY A 97 0.63 2.35 18.95
CA GLY A 97 0.03 1.53 17.89
C GLY A 97 -1.07 2.21 17.11
N LYS A 98 -1.13 3.56 17.14
CA LYS A 98 -2.10 4.37 16.40
C LYS A 98 -1.43 5.02 15.19
N PRO A 99 -2.09 5.07 14.03
CA PRO A 99 -1.51 5.72 12.87
C PRO A 99 -1.35 7.24 13.09
N PRO A 100 -0.34 7.87 12.48
CA PRO A 100 -0.23 9.33 12.38
C PRO A 100 -1.47 9.96 11.73
N ILE A 101 -1.74 11.22 12.05
CA ILE A 101 -2.84 11.95 11.42
C ILE A 101 -2.59 12.09 9.92
N GLY A 102 -3.55 11.64 9.10
CA GLY A 102 -3.43 11.70 7.64
C GLY A 102 -2.65 10.54 7.01
N TRP A 103 -2.19 9.56 7.80
CA TRP A 103 -1.47 8.37 7.30
C TRP A 103 -2.26 7.08 7.56
N GLN A 104 -1.97 6.04 6.79
CA GLN A 104 -2.54 4.70 6.95
C GLN A 104 -1.49 3.62 6.72
N VAL A 105 -1.70 2.46 7.36
CA VAL A 105 -0.96 1.24 7.02
C VAL A 105 -1.68 0.59 5.84
N HIS A 106 -0.98 0.46 4.72
CA HIS A 106 -1.46 -0.12 3.47
C HIS A 106 -0.86 -1.51 3.27
N HIS A 107 -1.63 -2.41 2.68
CA HIS A 107 -1.15 -3.69 2.19
C HIS A 107 -0.69 -3.52 0.74
N ASN A 108 0.60 -3.79 0.46
CA ASN A 108 1.18 -3.63 -0.88
C ASN A 108 0.49 -4.55 -1.91
N LEU A 109 0.30 -5.81 -1.53
CA LEU A 109 -0.64 -6.73 -2.16
C LEU A 109 -1.90 -6.85 -1.29
N PRO A 110 -3.10 -6.53 -1.81
CA PRO A 110 -4.35 -6.62 -1.05
C PRO A 110 -4.64 -8.02 -0.50
N LEU A 111 -5.31 -8.09 0.66
CA LEU A 111 -5.63 -9.37 1.32
C LEU A 111 -6.60 -10.25 0.52
N ASP A 112 -7.49 -9.66 -0.25
CA ASP A 112 -8.40 -10.37 -1.16
C ASP A 112 -7.68 -10.90 -2.41
N ASP A 113 -6.59 -10.25 -2.81
CA ASP A 113 -5.84 -10.56 -4.04
C ASP A 113 -4.53 -11.34 -3.78
N GLY A 114 -4.48 -12.11 -2.68
CA GLY A 114 -3.35 -13.01 -2.38
C GLY A 114 -2.34 -12.49 -1.36
N GLY A 115 -2.45 -11.23 -0.92
CA GLY A 115 -1.55 -10.61 0.08
C GLY A 115 -1.66 -11.17 1.49
N THR A 116 -0.68 -10.87 2.35
CA THR A 116 -0.62 -11.39 3.72
C THR A 116 -0.49 -10.26 4.74
N ASN A 117 -0.58 -10.61 6.03
CA ASN A 117 -0.32 -9.70 7.15
C ASN A 117 1.17 -9.58 7.51
N ALA A 118 2.08 -10.17 6.71
CA ALA A 118 3.50 -10.07 6.96
C ALA A 118 3.98 -8.61 6.78
N PHE A 119 4.94 -8.16 7.59
CA PHE A 119 5.34 -6.75 7.64
C PHE A 119 5.95 -6.26 6.32
N GLU A 120 6.60 -7.15 5.56
CA GLU A 120 7.10 -6.88 4.21
C GLU A 120 5.99 -6.57 3.20
N ASN A 121 4.75 -6.98 3.48
CA ASN A 121 3.58 -6.62 2.67
C ASN A 121 2.88 -5.36 3.19
N LEU A 122 3.44 -4.68 4.20
CA LEU A 122 2.85 -3.48 4.79
C LEU A 122 3.72 -2.26 4.51
N THR A 123 3.06 -1.11 4.34
CA THR A 123 3.75 0.18 4.19
C THR A 123 2.94 1.27 4.86
N LEU A 124 3.61 2.20 5.53
CA LEU A 124 2.99 3.41 6.06
C LEU A 124 2.95 4.47 4.95
N ILE A 125 1.77 4.95 4.61
CA ILE A 125 1.57 5.85 3.46
C ILE A 125 0.60 6.99 3.79
N GLN A 126 0.83 8.18 3.22
CA GLN A 126 -0.12 9.28 3.35
C GLN A 126 -1.45 8.89 2.69
N ASN A 127 -2.54 9.09 3.42
CA ASN A 127 -3.88 8.75 2.97
C ASN A 127 -4.27 9.52 1.70
N HIS A 128 -3.86 10.79 1.61
CA HIS A 128 -4.09 11.63 0.44
C HIS A 128 -2.78 12.32 0.02
N PRO A 129 -2.44 12.30 -1.29
CA PRO A 129 -3.16 11.65 -2.39
C PRO A 129 -2.78 10.17 -2.59
N TYR A 130 -1.68 9.72 -1.98
CA TYR A 130 -0.96 8.52 -2.39
C TYR A 130 -1.72 7.21 -2.17
N HIS A 131 -2.20 6.95 -0.96
CA HIS A 131 -2.96 5.73 -0.66
C HIS A 131 -4.18 5.54 -1.56
N LYS A 132 -4.92 6.64 -1.80
CA LYS A 132 -6.09 6.63 -2.68
C LYS A 132 -5.71 6.33 -4.13
N ALA A 133 -4.64 6.93 -4.65
CA ALA A 133 -4.17 6.69 -6.00
C ALA A 133 -3.79 5.21 -6.22
N ILE A 134 -3.04 4.60 -5.30
CA ILE A 134 -2.67 3.18 -5.37
C ILE A 134 -3.90 2.30 -5.31
N THR A 135 -4.80 2.52 -4.34
CA THR A 135 -6.02 1.71 -4.17
C THR A 135 -6.92 1.80 -5.40
N ASN A 136 -7.02 2.98 -6.04
CA ASN A 136 -7.79 3.14 -7.27
C ASN A 136 -7.18 2.35 -8.45
N THR A 137 -5.86 2.36 -8.57
CA THR A 137 -5.16 1.58 -9.60
C THR A 137 -5.38 0.08 -9.37
N GLN A 138 -5.18 -0.42 -8.15
CA GLN A 138 -5.42 -1.83 -7.80
C GLN A 138 -6.85 -2.26 -8.15
N ARG A 139 -7.86 -1.48 -7.74
CA ARG A 139 -9.28 -1.73 -8.07
C ARG A 139 -9.57 -1.72 -9.57
N THR A 140 -8.92 -0.83 -10.31
CA THR A 140 -9.06 -0.76 -11.77
C THR A 140 -8.50 -2.01 -12.42
N LEU A 141 -7.34 -2.47 -11.96
CA LEU A 141 -6.64 -3.64 -12.48
C LEU A 141 -7.38 -4.95 -12.20
N THR A 142 -8.06 -5.05 -11.05
CA THR A 142 -8.78 -6.26 -10.65
C THR A 142 -10.27 -6.26 -11.01
N LYS A 143 -10.75 -5.17 -11.64
CA LYS A 143 -12.16 -5.04 -12.02
C LYS A 143 -12.57 -6.12 -13.03
N GLY A 144 -13.47 -7.01 -12.60
CA GLY A 144 -14.03 -8.05 -13.46
C GLY A 144 -13.21 -9.34 -13.55
N LEU A 145 -12.16 -9.46 -12.72
CA LEU A 145 -11.48 -10.71 -12.39
C LEU A 145 -12.19 -11.40 -11.20
#